data_AF-A0A5C7EIP4-F1
#
_entry.id   AF-A0A5C7EIP4-F1
#
_cell.length_a   1.000
_cell.length_b   1.000
_cell.length_c   1.000
_cell.angle_alpha   90.00
_cell.angle_beta   90.00
_cell.angle_gamma   90.00
#
_symmetry.space_group_name_H-M   'P 1'
#
loop_
_entity.id
_entity.type
_entity.pdbx_description
1 polymer ?
#
loop_
_entity_poly.entity_id
_entity_poly.type
_entity_poly.pdbx_seq_one_letter_code
_entity_poly.pdbx_strand_id
1 'polypeptide(L)'
;MSCPSPPPPAGPRAPGRFGRRLIWILWPSFLVGGVAEVIFFTLFDPMELPFSDTLLPGGQALGESRLMVYTIGFFLFWAFAAASSALTCFFQRTSAEINRCPLTPLERPPGCPRREEPTTPGRD
;
A
#
# COMPACT_ATOMS: atom_id res chain seq x y z
N MET A 1 -23.51 18.16 -38.93
CA MET A 1 -23.13 16.74 -38.92
C MET A 1 -21.61 16.69 -38.86
N SER A 2 -21.03 16.67 -37.66
CA SER A 2 -19.57 16.63 -37.50
C SER A 2 -19.17 15.18 -37.23
N CYS A 3 -18.32 14.63 -38.09
CA CYS A 3 -17.80 13.28 -37.93
C CYS A 3 -17.13 13.12 -36.54
N PRO A 4 -17.32 12.00 -35.84
CA PRO A 4 -16.54 11.70 -34.66
C PRO A 4 -15.08 11.52 -35.07
N SER A 5 -14.19 12.30 -34.46
CA SER A 5 -12.74 12.18 -34.65
C SER A 5 -12.25 10.80 -34.17
N PRO A 6 -11.27 10.18 -34.86
CA PRO A 6 -10.72 8.90 -34.43
C PRO A 6 -10.04 9.02 -33.05
N PRO A 7 -10.07 7.96 -32.23
CA PRO A 7 -9.41 7.97 -30.93
C PRO A 7 -7.88 8.10 -31.10
N PRO A 8 -7.20 8.87 -30.24
CA PRO A 8 -5.76 9.02 -30.28
C PRO A 8 -5.03 7.71 -29.92
N PRO A 9 -3.77 7.52 -30.37
CA PRO A 9 -2.99 6.33 -30.09
C PRO A 9 -2.67 6.20 -28.59
N ALA A 10 -2.84 4.99 -28.04
CA ALA A 10 -2.55 4.69 -26.65
C ALA A 10 -1.07 4.96 -26.33
N GLY A 11 -0.80 5.98 -25.50
CA GLY A 11 0.55 6.31 -25.04
C GLY A 11 1.20 5.17 -24.22
N PRO A 12 2.53 5.20 -24.05
CA PRO A 12 3.25 4.18 -23.29
C PRO A 12 2.72 4.06 -21.86
N ARG A 13 2.34 2.84 -21.45
CA ARG A 13 1.96 2.56 -20.05
C ARG A 13 3.17 2.79 -19.15
N ALA A 14 3.06 3.71 -18.19
CA ALA A 14 4.11 3.90 -17.20
C ALA A 14 4.41 2.59 -16.44
N PRO A 15 5.69 2.26 -16.19
CA PRO A 15 6.07 1.01 -15.53
C PRO A 15 5.43 0.89 -14.14
N GLY A 16 5.16 -0.34 -13.72
CA GLY A 16 4.41 -0.68 -12.51
C GLY A 16 4.99 -0.05 -11.24
N ARG A 17 4.44 1.09 -10.82
CA ARG A 17 4.82 1.83 -9.60
C ARG A 17 4.48 1.08 -8.30
N PHE A 18 3.81 -0.06 -8.39
CA PHE A 18 3.31 -0.83 -7.24
C PHE A 18 4.43 -1.50 -6.44
N GLY A 19 5.39 -2.14 -7.11
CA GLY A 19 6.52 -2.80 -6.43
C GLY A 19 7.39 -1.82 -5.63
N ARG A 20 7.64 -0.62 -6.18
CA ARG A 20 8.35 0.43 -5.46
C ARG A 20 7.56 0.90 -4.24
N ARG A 21 6.24 1.07 -4.35
CA ARG A 21 5.40 1.46 -3.20
C ARG A 21 5.41 0.40 -2.09
N LEU A 22 5.40 -0.88 -2.45
CA LEU A 22 5.47 -1.96 -1.46
C LEU A 22 6.78 -1.93 -0.67
N ILE A 23 7.94 -1.75 -1.32
CA ILE A 23 9.21 -1.72 -0.58
C ILE A 23 9.29 -0.53 0.39
N TRP A 24 8.73 0.63 0.01
CA TRP A 24 8.66 1.82 0.89
C TRP A 24 7.75 1.63 2.10
N ILE A 25 6.81 0.69 2.06
CA ILE A 25 5.88 0.39 3.16
C ILE A 25 6.42 -0.75 4.02
N LEU A 26 6.78 -1.86 3.38
CA LEU A 26 7.18 -3.11 4.04
C LEU A 26 8.52 -2.97 4.78
N TRP A 27 9.44 -2.15 4.28
CA TRP A 27 10.76 -1.96 4.87
C TRP A 27 10.71 -1.23 6.23
N PRO A 28 10.16 0.01 6.33
CA PRO A 28 10.04 0.66 7.63
C PRO A 28 9.08 -0.08 8.57
N SER A 29 8.03 -0.73 8.05
CA SER A 29 7.13 -1.52 8.90
C SER A 29 7.80 -2.74 9.51
N PHE A 30 8.75 -3.36 8.81
CA PHE A 30 9.57 -4.47 9.34
C PHE A 30 10.36 -4.02 10.57
N LEU A 31 11.02 -2.87 10.49
CA LEU A 31 11.79 -2.32 11.60
C LEU A 31 10.89 -1.99 12.81
N VAL A 32 9.77 -1.31 12.57
CA VAL A 32 8.81 -0.98 13.65
C VAL A 32 8.20 -2.25 14.25
N GLY A 33 7.84 -3.23 13.42
CA GLY A 33 7.30 -4.52 13.86
C GLY A 33 8.28 -5.28 14.75
N GLY A 34 9.55 -5.37 14.35
CA GLY A 34 10.59 -6.02 15.16
C GLY A 34 10.87 -5.29 16.48
N VAL A 35 10.91 -3.96 16.49
CA VAL A 35 11.07 -3.19 17.74
C VAL A 35 9.87 -3.39 18.66
N ALA A 36 8.64 -3.35 18.12
CA ALA A 36 7.43 -3.58 18.89
C ALA A 36 7.39 -5.00 19.47
N GLU A 37 7.77 -6.01 18.69
CA GLU A 37 7.89 -7.39 19.14
C GLU A 37 8.88 -7.53 20.31
N VAL A 38 10.10 -6.97 20.19
CA VAL A 38 11.11 -7.02 21.25
C VAL A 38 10.60 -6.34 22.51
N ILE A 39 10.00 -5.14 22.41
CA ILE A 39 9.43 -4.44 23.56
C ILE A 39 8.29 -5.26 24.18
N PHE A 40 7.42 -5.84 23.36
CA PHE A 40 6.29 -6.62 23.86
C PHE A 40 6.76 -7.86 24.62
N PHE A 41 7.62 -8.70 24.04
CA PHE A 41 8.08 -9.91 24.70
C PHE A 41 9.12 -9.70 25.80
N THR A 42 9.74 -8.52 25.87
CA THR A 42 10.53 -8.14 27.07
C THR A 42 9.63 -7.73 28.24
N LEU A 43 8.42 -7.24 27.97
CA LEU A 43 7.44 -6.87 29.00
C LEU A 43 6.52 -8.04 29.38
N PHE A 44 6.19 -8.91 28.43
CA PHE A 44 5.28 -10.05 28.59
C PHE A 44 6.01 -11.36 28.32
N ASP A 45 6.16 -12.21 29.35
CA ASP A 45 6.80 -13.52 29.20
C ASP A 45 5.92 -14.43 28.31
N PRO A 46 6.43 -14.95 27.18
CA PRO A 46 5.67 -15.84 26.31
C PRO A 46 5.24 -17.15 27.00
N MET A 47 5.86 -17.54 28.12
CA MET A 47 5.50 -18.74 28.87
C MET A 47 4.26 -18.57 29.76
N GLU A 48 3.90 -17.33 30.12
CA GLU A 48 2.74 -17.00 30.96
C GLU A 48 1.47 -16.72 30.12
N LEU A 49 1.60 -16.68 28.79
CA LEU A 49 0.47 -16.46 27.88
C LEU A 49 -0.44 -17.70 27.86
N PRO A 50 -1.75 -17.59 28.22
CA PRO A 50 -2.70 -18.70 28.24
C PRO A 50 -2.93 -19.38 26.88
N PHE A 51 -2.41 -18.79 25.82
CA PHE A 51 -2.59 -19.22 24.44
C PHE A 51 -1.60 -20.32 24.02
N SER A 52 -0.51 -20.51 24.76
CA SER A 52 0.51 -21.53 24.46
C SER A 52 -0.05 -22.96 24.55
N ASP A 53 -0.93 -23.22 25.51
CA ASP A 53 -1.67 -24.49 25.62
C ASP A 53 -2.89 -24.57 24.69
N THR A 54 -3.54 -23.45 24.34
CA THR A 54 -4.80 -23.47 23.56
C THR A 54 -4.61 -23.50 22.05
N LEU A 55 -3.48 -23.00 21.53
CA LEU A 55 -3.27 -22.79 20.10
C LEU A 55 -2.58 -24.00 19.41
N LEU A 56 -1.97 -24.91 20.19
CA LEU A 56 -1.28 -26.10 19.66
C LEU A 56 -1.67 -27.37 20.44
N PRO A 57 -2.64 -28.17 19.95
CA PRO A 57 -2.99 -29.45 20.56
C PRO A 57 -1.87 -30.48 20.27
N GLY A 58 -0.90 -30.59 21.16
CA GLY A 58 0.22 -31.54 21.01
C GLY A 58 1.46 -31.09 21.78
N GLY A 59 1.48 -31.34 23.09
CA GLY A 59 2.56 -30.95 23.99
C GLY A 59 3.88 -31.69 23.79
N GLN A 60 4.64 -31.33 22.77
CA GLN A 60 6.01 -31.80 22.59
C GLN A 60 6.95 -30.63 22.27
N ALA A 61 8.08 -30.61 23.00
CA ALA A 61 9.27 -29.77 22.86
C ALA A 61 9.17 -28.29 23.32
N LEU A 62 9.62 -28.07 24.57
CA LEU A 62 9.80 -26.79 25.27
C LEU A 62 10.73 -25.76 24.56
N GLY A 63 11.36 -26.14 23.44
CA GLY A 63 12.17 -25.24 22.60
C GLY A 63 11.47 -24.75 21.33
N GLU A 64 10.59 -25.55 20.73
CA GLU A 64 9.94 -25.23 19.44
C GLU A 64 8.76 -24.27 19.63
N SER A 65 8.02 -24.42 20.74
CA SER A 65 6.89 -23.53 21.08
C SER A 65 7.30 -22.06 21.25
N ARG A 66 8.46 -21.80 21.87
CA ARG A 66 8.95 -20.42 22.08
C ARG A 66 9.28 -19.73 20.76
N LEU A 67 10.03 -20.41 19.90
CA LEU A 67 10.40 -19.88 18.59
C LEU A 67 9.15 -19.61 17.75
N MET A 68 8.15 -20.50 17.82
CA MET A 68 6.87 -20.35 17.12
C MET A 68 6.10 -19.11 17.62
N VAL A 69 5.98 -18.91 18.94
CA VAL A 69 5.28 -17.75 19.51
C VAL A 69 5.96 -16.44 19.11
N TYR A 70 7.29 -16.37 19.16
CA TYR A 70 8.03 -15.20 18.67
C TYR A 70 7.76 -14.95 17.19
N THR A 71 7.89 -15.99 16.35
CA THR A 71 7.64 -15.85 14.91
C THR A 71 6.23 -15.35 14.61
N ILE A 72 5.21 -15.90 15.27
CA ILE A 72 3.82 -15.43 15.11
C ILE A 72 3.68 -13.98 15.58
N GLY A 73 4.26 -13.64 16.74
CA GLY A 73 4.27 -12.28 17.28
C GLY A 73 4.89 -11.27 16.29
N PHE A 74 6.07 -11.60 15.75
CA PHE A 74 6.72 -10.83 14.70
C PHE A 74 5.77 -10.56 13.52
N PHE A 75 5.17 -11.62 12.95
CA PHE A 75 4.28 -11.46 11.80
C PHE A 75 3.04 -10.62 12.12
N LEU A 76 2.47 -10.75 13.32
CA LEU A 76 1.32 -9.93 13.76
C LEU A 76 1.71 -8.45 13.89
N PHE A 77 2.79 -8.15 14.60
CA PHE A 77 3.26 -6.77 14.77
C PHE A 77 3.70 -6.16 13.43
N TRP A 78 4.39 -6.93 12.59
CA TRP A 78 4.79 -6.51 11.26
C TRP A 78 3.59 -6.24 10.35
N ALA A 79 2.58 -7.13 10.33
CA ALA A 79 1.37 -6.94 9.55
C ALA A 79 0.59 -5.69 10.01
N PHE A 80 0.51 -5.45 11.32
CA PHE A 80 -0.14 -4.27 11.88
C PHE A 80 0.59 -2.97 11.50
N ALA A 81 1.93 -2.96 11.62
CA ALA A 81 2.76 -1.84 11.20
C ALA A 81 2.67 -1.59 9.68
N ALA A 82 2.63 -2.66 8.89
CA ALA A 82 2.47 -2.59 7.43
C ALA A 82 1.08 -2.02 7.06
N ALA A 83 0.03 -2.46 7.75
CA ALA A 83 -1.32 -1.95 7.57
C ALA A 83 -1.41 -0.45 7.92
N SER A 84 -0.84 -0.02 9.05
CA SER A 84 -0.78 1.40 9.45
C SER A 84 -0.08 2.26 8.40
N SER A 85 1.06 1.79 7.89
CA SER A 85 1.82 2.47 6.84
C SER A 85 1.05 2.50 5.51
N ALA A 86 0.39 1.41 5.15
CA ALA A 86 -0.44 1.33 3.95
C ALA A 86 -1.65 2.26 4.02
N LEU A 87 -2.33 2.34 5.17
CA LEU A 87 -3.43 3.30 5.41
C LEU A 87 -2.93 4.74 5.29
N THR A 88 -1.75 5.04 5.85
CA THR A 88 -1.15 6.37 5.77
C THR A 88 -0.84 6.75 4.31
N CYS A 89 -0.30 5.82 3.52
CA CYS A 89 -0.12 6.03 2.09
C CYS A 89 -1.44 6.15 1.32
N PHE A 90 -2.49 5.46 1.76
CA PHE A 90 -3.83 5.55 1.16
C PHE A 90 -4.42 6.95 1.39
N PHE A 91 -4.36 7.49 2.61
CA PHE A 91 -4.85 8.83 2.92
C PHE A 91 -4.04 9.96 2.26
N GLN A 92 -2.74 9.76 2.05
CA GLN A 92 -1.93 10.74 1.31
C GLN A 92 -2.27 10.79 -0.19
N ARG A 93 -3.09 9.86 -0.73
CA ARG A 93 -3.52 9.96 -2.13
C ARG A 93 -4.54 11.07 -2.30
N THR A 94 -4.15 12.09 -3.06
CA THR A 94 -5.04 13.20 -3.41
C THR A 94 -6.14 12.75 -4.37
N SER A 95 -7.29 13.43 -4.33
CA SER A 95 -8.41 13.19 -5.27
C SER A 95 -7.97 13.33 -6.73
N ALA A 96 -6.97 14.16 -7.02
CA ALA A 96 -6.39 14.30 -8.36
C ALA A 96 -5.59 13.07 -8.82
N GLU A 97 -4.99 12.30 -7.91
CA GLU A 97 -4.32 11.04 -8.25
C GLU A 97 -5.33 9.89 -8.48
N ILE A 98 -6.36 9.81 -7.65
CA ILE A 98 -7.41 8.78 -7.76
C ILE A 98 -8.28 9.03 -9.00
N ASN A 99 -8.72 10.27 -9.21
CA ASN A 99 -9.56 10.67 -10.35
C ASN A 99 -8.72 11.11 -11.56
N ARG A 100 -7.49 10.61 -11.70
CA ARG A 100 -6.62 11.00 -12.82
C ARG A 100 -7.24 10.51 -14.14
N CYS A 101 -7.64 11.45 -15.00
CA CYS A 101 -8.03 11.11 -16.36
C CYS A 101 -6.84 10.50 -17.11
N PRO A 102 -7.03 9.37 -17.83
CA PRO A 102 -5.99 8.80 -18.68
C PRO A 102 -5.75 9.63 -19.95
N LEU A 103 -6.70 10.49 -20.33
CA LEU A 103 -6.59 11.40 -21.47
C LEU A 103 -5.71 12.60 -21.14
N THR A 104 -4.93 13.05 -22.12
CA THR A 104 -4.19 14.32 -22.01
C THR A 104 -5.16 15.52 -22.03
N PRO A 105 -4.77 16.71 -21.53
CA PRO A 105 -5.67 17.85 -21.41
C PRO A 105 -6.37 18.27 -22.71
N LEU A 106 -5.69 18.13 -23.86
CA LEU A 106 -6.21 18.49 -25.19
C LEU A 106 -7.16 17.43 -25.77
N GLU A 107 -6.95 16.15 -25.42
CA GLU A 107 -7.77 15.02 -25.90
C GLU A 107 -9.09 14.86 -25.13
N ARG A 108 -9.30 15.68 -24.10
CA ARG A 108 -10.46 15.61 -23.22
C ARG A 108 -11.74 16.10 -23.97
N PRO A 109 -12.89 15.42 -23.83
CA PRO A 109 -14.12 15.79 -24.55
C PRO A 109 -14.68 17.17 -24.14
N PRO A 110 -15.47 17.83 -25.01
CA PRO A 110 -16.09 19.12 -24.71
C PRO A 110 -16.98 19.04 -23.45
N GLY A 111 -16.90 20.05 -22.57
CA GLY A 111 -17.66 20.11 -21.31
C GLY A 111 -16.98 19.48 -20.10
N CYS A 112 -15.77 18.93 -20.25
CA CYS A 112 -15.06 18.29 -19.15
C CYS A 112 -14.21 19.32 -18.37
N PRO A 113 -14.31 19.41 -17.02
CA PRO A 113 -13.88 20.60 -16.25
C PRO A 113 -12.41 21.01 -16.32
N ARG A 114 -11.50 20.15 -16.80
CA ARG A 114 -10.06 20.43 -16.87
C ARG A 114 -9.50 20.52 -18.30
N ARG A 115 -10.36 20.58 -19.34
CA ARG A 115 -9.91 20.64 -20.73
C ARG A 115 -9.12 21.93 -20.98
N GLU A 116 -7.96 21.81 -21.61
CA GLU A 116 -7.24 22.97 -22.14
C GLU A 116 -7.77 23.26 -23.54
N GLU A 117 -8.16 24.51 -23.78
CA GLU A 117 -8.54 24.95 -25.12
C GLU A 117 -7.27 25.17 -25.95
N PRO A 118 -7.25 24.77 -27.23
CA PRO A 118 -6.12 25.06 -28.09
C PRO A 118 -5.88 26.56 -28.11
N THR A 119 -4.70 27.01 -27.67
CA THR A 119 -4.30 28.41 -27.82
C THR A 119 -4.22 28.70 -29.31
N THR A 120 -5.24 29.37 -29.84
CA THR A 120 -5.23 29.81 -31.24
C THR A 120 -4.27 30.99 -31.28
N PRO A 121 -3.12 30.93 -31.99
CA PRO A 121 -2.30 32.11 -32.19
C PRO A 121 -3.17 33.17 -32.84
N GLY A 122 -3.11 34.40 -32.33
CA GLY A 122 -3.90 35.53 -32.81
C GLY A 122 -3.89 35.56 -34.33
N ARG A 123 -5.12 35.59 -34.90
CA ARG A 123 -5.32 36.22 -36.20
C ARG A 123 -5.30 37.72 -35.92
N ASP A 124 -4.14 38.31 -36.06
CA ASP A 124 -3.94 39.72 -36.33
C ASP A 124 -3.27 39.83 -37.72
#